data_AF-A0A522D8Q1-F1
#
_entry.id   AF-A0A522D8Q1-F1
#
_cell.length_a   1.000
_cell.length_b   1.000
_cell.length_c   1.000
_cell.angle_alpha   90.00
_cell.angle_beta   90.00
_cell.angle_gamma   90.00
#
_symmetry.space_group_name_H-M   'P 1'
#
loop_
_entity.id
_entity.type
_entity.pdbx_description
1 polymer ?
#
loop_
_entity_poly.entity_id
_entity_poly.type
_entity_poly.pdbx_seq_one_letter_code
_entity_poly.pdbx_strand_id
1 'polypeptide(L)'
;MGKMLDIRHNMNYVHRTLGPKISLYIFETRMVIGADTQISLRAERDMKTGRMKAVFPILLACCAIALSSGCSNSDMARVTINLGIPSQAKTYAPSLFDRIVALISLSTRVQAEPPTGLSYQIDTIVISVSSGGAEVVTKTITSDPPSSDWDDGQTSLEIPAGGPYLFTVVAWYTQDGTYKRYGGLSLLDSIAGGAETSLPIQMGLLPIEVSDYTFTLVADTGSYPILQFVPVSQNIKGYIIHRANATYTYDSFYQSYYWSYGAYAKIKTIEAAAYPLPTAFTDTDGVLGTGCLAVGIEVSGYFVVPINEFGEGDDSDEQPAFFDNC
;
A
#
# COMPACT_ATOMS: atom_id res chain seq x y z
N MET A 1 7.35 -31.78 20.60
CA MET A 1 7.08 -31.00 21.83
C MET A 1 8.22 -30.02 22.04
N GLY A 2 8.11 -28.81 21.47
CA GLY A 2 9.13 -27.76 21.62
C GLY A 2 8.96 -27.05 22.96
N LYS A 3 10.02 -27.03 23.79
CA LYS A 3 10.03 -26.27 25.03
C LYS A 3 10.26 -24.79 24.71
N MET A 4 9.30 -23.97 25.12
CA MET A 4 9.33 -22.51 25.04
C MET A 4 10.43 -21.96 25.97
N LEU A 5 11.28 -21.08 25.44
CA LEU A 5 12.34 -20.40 26.17
C LEU A 5 11.70 -19.28 27.01
N ASP A 6 11.50 -19.50 28.31
CA ASP A 6 11.01 -18.48 29.25
C ASP A 6 12.20 -17.66 29.79
N ILE A 7 12.32 -16.40 29.37
CA ILE A 7 13.36 -15.47 29.85
C ILE A 7 12.72 -14.56 30.89
N ARG A 8 13.05 -14.78 32.18
CA ARG A 8 12.62 -13.90 33.27
C ARG A 8 13.73 -12.96 33.69
N HIS A 9 13.42 -11.66 33.68
CA HIS A 9 14.30 -10.62 34.20
C HIS A 9 13.90 -10.30 35.65
N ASN A 10 14.79 -10.61 36.61
CA ASN A 10 14.64 -10.15 37.99
C ASN A 10 15.72 -9.10 38.27
N MET A 11 15.30 -7.85 38.49
CA MET A 11 16.17 -6.78 38.98
C MET A 11 16.05 -6.69 40.49
N ASN A 12 17.12 -7.01 41.21
CA ASN A 12 17.19 -6.79 42.65
C ASN A 12 18.03 -5.54 42.95
N TYR A 13 17.49 -4.67 43.79
CA TYR A 13 18.11 -3.42 44.16
C TYR A 13 18.83 -3.58 45.50
N VAL A 14 20.13 -3.27 45.54
CA VAL A 14 20.90 -3.27 46.79
C VAL A 14 21.52 -1.90 46.98
N HIS A 15 20.94 -1.12 47.89
CA HIS A 15 21.47 0.18 48.28
C HIS A 15 22.50 0.00 49.40
N ARG A 16 23.75 0.46 49.19
CA ARG A 16 24.76 0.55 50.26
C ARG A 16 25.30 1.97 50.35
N THR A 17 25.30 2.50 51.57
CA THR A 17 25.79 3.83 51.90
C THR A 17 27.24 3.73 52.38
N LEU A 18 28.16 4.43 51.73
CA LEU A 18 29.59 4.49 52.11
C LEU A 18 29.96 5.89 52.64
N GLY A 19 29.20 6.38 53.62
CA GLY A 19 29.40 7.68 54.26
C GLY A 19 28.52 8.82 53.71
N PRO A 20 28.61 10.03 54.28
CA PRO A 20 27.52 11.02 54.25
C PRO A 20 27.25 11.71 52.90
N LYS A 21 28.05 11.48 51.84
CA LYS A 21 27.89 12.19 50.57
C LYS A 21 28.13 11.37 49.29
N ILE A 22 28.21 10.04 49.36
CA ILE A 22 28.35 9.21 48.14
C ILE A 22 27.45 7.98 48.23
N SER A 23 26.43 7.94 47.37
CA SER A 23 25.64 6.74 47.09
C SER A 23 26.17 6.09 45.82
N LEU A 24 26.56 4.81 45.91
CA LEU A 24 27.00 4.00 44.79
C LEU A 24 25.86 3.04 44.42
N TYR A 25 25.41 3.10 43.18
CA TYR A 25 24.39 2.18 42.66
C TYR A 25 25.09 1.07 41.89
N ILE A 26 24.97 -0.16 42.38
CA ILE A 26 25.51 -1.36 41.72
C ILE A 26 24.33 -2.12 41.14
N PHE A 27 24.35 -2.34 39.83
CA PHE A 27 23.37 -3.14 39.13
C PHE A 27 23.90 -4.57 39.02
N GLU A 28 23.27 -5.51 39.73
CA GLU A 28 23.51 -6.94 39.50
C GLU A 28 22.42 -7.48 38.56
N THR A 29 22.80 -7.75 37.32
CA THR A 29 21.97 -8.52 36.38
C THR A 29 22.29 -9.99 36.53
N ARG A 30 21.30 -10.80 36.92
CA ARG A 30 21.39 -12.27 36.85
C ARG A 30 20.54 -12.75 35.68
N MET A 31 21.21 -13.26 34.65
CA MET A 31 20.55 -13.97 33.56
C MET A 31 20.56 -15.47 33.89
N VAL A 32 19.39 -16.07 34.04
CA VAL A 32 19.26 -17.53 34.25
C VAL A 32 18.79 -18.13 32.93
N ILE A 33 19.69 -18.86 32.27
CA ILE A 33 19.37 -19.67 31.09
C ILE A 33 19.23 -21.12 31.59
N GLY A 34 18.17 -21.81 31.16
CA GLY A 34 17.71 -23.07 31.75
C GLY A 34 18.74 -24.19 31.88
N ALA A 35 18.52 -24.99 32.94
CA ALA A 35 19.13 -26.27 33.34
C ALA A 35 20.67 -26.37 33.23
N ASP A 36 21.33 -26.21 34.39
CA ASP A 36 22.71 -26.60 34.71
C ASP A 36 23.89 -25.75 34.25
N THR A 37 23.69 -24.48 33.89
CA THR A 37 24.82 -23.54 33.79
C THR A 37 24.58 -22.25 34.56
N GLN A 38 25.11 -22.16 35.79
CA GLN A 38 25.23 -20.89 36.50
C GLN A 38 26.54 -20.20 36.13
N ILE A 39 26.47 -19.15 35.31
CA ILE A 39 27.61 -18.28 35.05
C ILE A 39 27.64 -17.21 36.15
N SER A 40 28.42 -17.46 37.20
CA SER A 40 28.72 -16.48 38.25
C SER A 40 29.93 -15.65 37.84
N LEU A 41 29.69 -14.43 37.36
CA LEU A 41 30.76 -13.45 37.11
C LEU A 41 31.17 -12.80 38.43
N ARG A 42 32.05 -13.45 39.18
CA ARG A 42 32.68 -12.89 40.38
C ARG A 42 33.95 -12.15 39.96
N ALA A 43 33.85 -10.84 39.75
CA ALA A 43 35.01 -9.98 39.55
C ALA A 43 35.71 -9.74 40.91
N GLU A 44 36.62 -10.64 41.30
CA GLU A 44 37.52 -10.41 42.43
C GLU A 44 38.55 -9.34 42.04
N ARG A 45 38.43 -8.19 42.69
CA ARG A 45 39.17 -6.97 42.39
C ARG A 45 40.49 -7.00 43.16
N ASP A 46 41.49 -7.69 42.62
CA ASP A 46 42.89 -7.51 43.07
C ASP A 46 43.62 -6.59 42.07
N MET A 47 43.34 -5.30 42.21
CA MET A 47 43.75 -4.27 41.25
C MET A 47 45.20 -3.83 41.54
N LYS A 48 46.18 -4.60 41.08
CA LYS A 48 47.56 -4.10 40.92
C LYS A 48 47.57 -3.10 39.75
N THR A 49 47.82 -1.85 40.09
CA THR A 49 47.78 -0.59 39.30
C THR A 49 48.80 -0.48 38.15
N GLY A 50 49.10 -1.57 37.44
CA GLY A 50 50.10 -1.59 36.36
C GLY A 50 49.63 -2.05 34.99
N ARG A 51 48.46 -2.67 34.85
CA ARG A 51 48.08 -3.40 33.62
C ARG A 51 46.77 -2.97 32.94
N MET A 52 46.16 -1.85 33.36
CA MET A 52 44.91 -1.35 32.76
C MET A 52 45.04 -0.68 31.38
N LYS A 53 46.25 -0.54 30.82
CA LYS A 53 46.44 0.13 29.52
C LYS A 53 46.14 -0.77 28.30
N ALA A 54 46.10 -2.09 28.46
CA ALA A 54 45.95 -3.01 27.32
C ALA A 54 44.55 -3.60 27.14
N VAL A 55 43.73 -3.67 28.20
CA VAL A 55 42.41 -4.33 28.14
C VAL A 55 41.35 -3.44 27.46
N PHE A 56 41.42 -2.13 27.68
CA PHE A 56 40.47 -1.17 27.10
C PHE A 56 40.52 -1.09 25.56
N PRO A 57 41.69 -1.01 24.88
CA PRO A 57 41.72 -0.97 23.42
C PRO A 57 41.30 -2.30 22.78
N ILE A 58 41.53 -3.44 23.45
CA ILE A 58 41.12 -4.76 22.94
C ILE A 58 39.59 -4.92 23.01
N LEU A 59 38.97 -4.47 24.10
CA LEU A 59 37.51 -4.51 24.24
C LEU A 59 36.82 -3.57 23.23
N LEU A 60 37.39 -2.38 23.01
CA LEU A 60 36.90 -1.41 22.03
C LEU A 60 37.06 -1.93 20.58
N ALA A 61 38.16 -2.63 20.28
CA ALA A 61 38.37 -3.27 18.98
C ALA A 61 37.40 -4.44 18.74
N CYS A 62 37.12 -5.27 19.75
CA CYS A 62 36.12 -6.33 19.63
C CYS A 62 34.69 -5.78 19.45
N CYS A 63 34.32 -4.68 20.11
CA CYS A 63 33.05 -4.00 19.88
C CYS A 63 32.96 -3.37 18.47
N ALA A 64 34.05 -2.83 17.94
CA ALA A 64 34.10 -2.30 16.57
C ALA A 64 33.94 -3.40 15.51
N ILE A 65 34.49 -4.60 15.75
CA ILE A 65 34.37 -5.75 14.84
C ILE A 65 32.96 -6.36 14.90
N ALA A 66 32.36 -6.44 16.10
CA ALA A 66 30.99 -6.96 16.26
C ALA A 66 29.90 -6.07 15.63
N LEU A 67 30.15 -4.77 15.45
CA LEU A 67 29.27 -3.87 14.71
C LEU A 67 29.41 -3.98 13.18
N SER A 68 30.48 -4.63 12.69
CA SER A 68 30.72 -4.82 11.25
C SER A 68 30.26 -6.19 10.71
N SER A 69 29.92 -7.13 11.58
CA SER A 69 29.47 -8.48 11.19
C SER A 69 27.94 -8.65 11.16
N GLY A 70 27.20 -7.54 11.05
CA GLY A 70 25.80 -7.56 10.63
C GLY A 70 25.68 -7.73 9.12
N CYS A 71 26.31 -8.77 8.55
CA CYS A 71 26.04 -9.18 7.17
C CYS A 71 24.63 -9.77 7.12
N SER A 72 23.64 -8.87 7.08
CA SER A 72 22.30 -9.19 6.58
C SER A 72 22.47 -9.90 5.24
N ASN A 73 21.69 -10.97 5.00
CA ASN A 73 21.67 -11.67 3.72
C ASN A 73 21.63 -10.63 2.59
N SER A 74 22.74 -10.55 1.85
CA SER A 74 23.13 -9.44 0.98
C SER A 74 22.25 -9.27 -0.26
N ASP A 75 21.16 -10.03 -0.37
CA ASP A 75 20.35 -10.12 -1.58
C ASP A 75 18.99 -9.44 -1.44
N MET A 76 18.64 -8.95 -0.24
CA MET A 76 17.40 -8.23 0.02
C MET A 76 17.68 -6.79 0.44
N ALA A 77 16.79 -5.88 0.07
CA ALA A 77 16.80 -4.48 0.46
C ALA A 77 15.46 -4.11 1.10
N ARG A 78 15.48 -3.13 2.01
CA ARG A 78 14.27 -2.62 2.68
C ARG A 78 13.82 -1.33 2.01
N VAL A 79 12.58 -1.29 1.58
CA VAL A 79 11.95 -0.08 1.03
C VAL A 79 10.83 0.34 1.97
N THR A 80 10.92 1.57 2.47
CA THR A 80 9.86 2.21 3.25
C THR A 80 9.07 3.14 2.35
N ILE A 81 7.77 2.90 2.24
CA ILE A 81 6.83 3.69 1.45
C ILE A 81 6.12 4.65 2.38
N ASN A 82 6.19 5.94 2.06
CA ASN A 82 5.35 6.95 2.69
C ASN A 82 4.07 7.09 1.84
N LEU A 83 2.93 6.75 2.44
CA LEU A 83 1.66 6.62 1.72
C LEU A 83 1.02 7.97 1.39
N GLY A 84 1.47 9.06 2.03
CA GLY A 84 1.00 10.41 1.71
C GLY A 84 -0.51 10.63 1.89
N ILE A 85 -1.21 9.76 2.64
CA ILE A 85 -2.65 9.87 2.88
C ILE A 85 -2.91 11.05 3.82
N PRO A 86 -3.61 12.11 3.35
CA PRO A 86 -3.78 13.32 4.15
C PRO A 86 -4.59 13.14 5.44
N SER A 87 -5.41 12.10 5.55
CA SER A 87 -6.27 11.84 6.72
C SER A 87 -5.60 11.06 7.86
N GLN A 88 -4.37 10.58 7.68
CA GLN A 88 -3.72 9.68 8.65
C GLN A 88 -2.35 10.13 9.10
N ALA A 89 -2.02 11.41 8.89
CA ALA A 89 -1.01 12.04 9.73
C ALA A 89 -1.56 12.01 11.16
N LYS A 90 -1.26 10.93 11.90
CA LYS A 90 -1.62 10.77 13.30
C LYS A 90 -1.33 12.08 13.98
N THR A 91 -2.35 12.61 14.65
CA THR A 91 -2.19 13.49 15.80
C THR A 91 -1.12 12.87 16.67
N TYR A 92 0.14 13.29 16.48
CA TYR A 92 1.26 12.84 17.29
C TYR A 92 0.84 13.10 18.73
N ALA A 93 0.66 12.05 19.52
CA ALA A 93 0.44 12.17 20.95
C ALA A 93 1.85 12.22 21.55
N PRO A 94 2.43 13.42 21.79
CA PRO A 94 3.78 13.54 22.29
C PRO A 94 3.95 12.71 23.55
N SER A 95 5.09 12.05 23.66
CA SER A 95 5.53 11.41 24.90
C SER A 95 5.44 12.42 26.06
N LEU A 96 5.26 11.97 27.30
CA LEU A 96 5.21 12.87 28.46
C LEU A 96 6.43 13.81 28.52
N PHE A 97 7.59 13.33 28.05
CA PHE A 97 8.81 14.13 27.95
C PHE A 97 8.71 15.24 26.90
N ASP A 98 8.22 14.93 25.69
CA ASP A 98 7.99 15.94 24.64
C ASP A 98 6.95 16.99 25.06
N ARG A 99 5.94 16.60 25.84
CA ARG A 99 4.95 17.53 26.42
C ARG A 99 5.58 18.52 27.39
N ILE A 100 6.52 18.05 28.22
CA ILE A 100 7.26 18.90 29.16
C ILE A 100 8.18 19.86 28.41
N VAL A 101 8.88 19.38 27.37
CA VAL A 101 9.74 20.23 26.53
C VAL A 101 8.93 21.27 25.76
N ALA A 102 7.76 20.91 25.24
CA ALA A 102 6.85 21.85 24.58
C ALA A 102 6.30 22.92 25.54
N LEU A 103 5.97 22.55 26.79
CA LEU A 103 5.50 23.47 27.82
C LEU A 103 6.58 24.49 28.22
N ILE A 104 7.84 24.05 28.29
CA ILE A 104 8.98 24.93 28.65
C ILE A 104 9.42 25.81 27.47
N SER A 105 9.21 25.35 26.23
CA SER A 105 9.66 26.06 25.03
C SER A 105 8.65 27.05 24.41
N LEU A 106 7.43 27.18 24.95
CA LEU A 106 6.36 28.06 24.45
C LEU A 106 6.05 27.89 22.94
N SER A 107 6.49 26.79 22.35
CA SER A 107 6.33 26.49 20.93
C SER A 107 4.98 25.80 20.70
N THR A 108 3.94 26.56 20.39
CA THR A 108 2.72 25.97 19.81
C THR A 108 2.99 25.55 18.38
N ARG A 109 3.15 24.25 18.11
CA ARG A 109 3.19 23.76 16.73
C ARG A 109 1.78 23.80 16.16
N VAL A 110 1.67 24.39 14.98
CA VAL A 110 0.44 24.43 14.18
C VAL A 110 0.03 23.01 13.83
N GLN A 111 -1.14 22.59 14.30
CA GLN A 111 -1.82 21.37 13.87
C GLN A 111 -2.22 21.56 12.41
N ALA A 112 -1.75 20.69 11.52
CA ALA A 112 -2.34 20.57 10.20
C ALA A 112 -3.69 19.88 10.39
N GLU A 113 -4.76 20.65 10.27
CA GLU A 113 -6.11 20.10 10.07
C GLU A 113 -6.06 19.24 8.78
N PRO A 114 -6.64 18.03 8.77
CA PRO A 114 -6.67 17.23 7.54
C PRO A 114 -7.34 18.07 6.45
N PRO A 115 -6.84 18.07 5.20
CA PRO A 115 -7.44 18.82 4.12
C PRO A 115 -8.92 18.46 3.99
N THR A 116 -9.78 19.47 4.05
CA THR A 116 -11.19 19.33 3.69
C THR A 116 -11.28 18.87 2.24
N GLY A 117 -11.84 17.69 1.98
CA GLY A 117 -12.06 17.21 0.61
C GLY A 117 -11.94 15.71 0.36
N LEU A 118 -11.44 14.91 1.32
CA LEU A 118 -11.58 13.45 1.23
C LEU A 118 -13.01 13.07 1.65
N SER A 119 -13.95 13.11 0.71
CA SER A 119 -15.35 12.75 0.94
C SER A 119 -15.54 11.28 1.37
N TYR A 120 -14.52 10.45 1.19
CA TYR A 120 -14.57 9.00 1.36
C TYR A 120 -13.51 8.53 2.35
N GLN A 121 -13.91 7.70 3.31
CA GLN A 121 -13.03 7.10 4.30
C GLN A 121 -12.36 5.85 3.69
N ILE A 122 -11.07 5.96 3.36
CA ILE A 122 -10.25 4.81 2.94
C ILE A 122 -10.21 3.79 4.08
N ASP A 123 -10.38 2.51 3.76
CA ASP A 123 -10.34 1.41 4.73
C ASP A 123 -9.29 0.34 4.39
N THR A 124 -8.85 0.25 3.14
CA THR A 124 -7.87 -0.73 2.69
C THR A 124 -6.87 -0.10 1.73
N ILE A 125 -5.59 -0.42 1.88
CA ILE A 125 -4.51 -0.03 0.97
C ILE A 125 -3.80 -1.29 0.53
N VAL A 126 -3.67 -1.47 -0.78
CA VAL A 126 -2.93 -2.57 -1.39
C VAL A 126 -1.71 -1.99 -2.07
N ILE A 127 -0.55 -2.54 -1.73
CA ILE A 127 0.74 -2.16 -2.30
C ILE A 127 1.26 -3.36 -3.04
N SER A 128 1.51 -3.21 -4.34
CA SER A 128 2.06 -4.25 -5.20
C SER A 128 3.38 -3.77 -5.77
N VAL A 129 4.38 -4.64 -5.73
CA VAL A 129 5.69 -4.39 -6.35
C VAL A 129 5.89 -5.40 -7.45
N SER A 130 6.24 -4.93 -8.64
CA SER A 130 6.50 -5.80 -9.79
C SER A 130 7.86 -5.50 -10.42
N SER A 131 8.43 -6.51 -11.06
CA SER A 131 9.65 -6.37 -11.87
C SER A 131 9.49 -7.21 -13.14
N GLY A 132 9.74 -6.61 -14.31
CA GLY A 132 9.54 -7.29 -15.59
C GLY A 132 8.10 -7.78 -15.83
N GLY A 133 7.11 -7.17 -15.18
CA GLY A 133 5.70 -7.57 -15.25
C GLY A 133 5.30 -8.72 -14.32
N ALA A 134 6.23 -9.30 -13.56
CA ALA A 134 5.93 -10.30 -12.54
C ALA A 134 5.80 -9.66 -11.16
N GLU A 135 4.82 -10.14 -10.37
CA GLU A 135 4.66 -9.74 -8.98
C GLU A 135 5.83 -10.25 -8.12
N VAL A 136 6.39 -9.34 -7.31
CA VAL A 136 7.50 -9.63 -6.39
C VAL A 136 7.00 -9.70 -4.96
N VAL A 137 6.22 -8.70 -4.55
CA VAL A 137 5.61 -8.64 -3.23
C VAL A 137 4.31 -7.86 -3.29
N THR A 138 3.32 -8.34 -2.53
CA THR A 138 2.08 -7.60 -2.27
C THR A 138 1.87 -7.50 -0.77
N LYS A 139 1.42 -6.32 -0.33
CA LYS A 139 1.07 -6.05 1.06
C LYS A 139 -0.25 -5.32 1.14
N THR A 140 -1.11 -5.78 2.03
CA THR A 140 -2.41 -5.16 2.32
C THR A 140 -2.38 -4.57 3.72
N ILE A 141 -2.87 -3.34 3.84
CA ILE A 141 -3.00 -2.59 5.09
C ILE A 141 -4.48 -2.25 5.25
N THR A 142 -5.07 -2.54 6.41
CA THR A 142 -6.49 -2.31 6.70
C THR A 142 -6.67 -1.34 7.86
N SER A 143 -7.81 -0.64 7.87
CA SER A 143 -8.21 0.30 8.91
C SER A 143 -8.86 -0.36 10.12
N ASP A 144 -9.40 -1.56 9.96
CA ASP A 144 -10.09 -2.30 11.02
C ASP A 144 -9.78 -3.82 10.96
N PRO A 145 -9.07 -4.37 11.97
CA PRO A 145 -8.36 -3.63 13.00
C PRO A 145 -7.21 -2.82 12.37
N PRO A 146 -6.92 -1.60 12.85
CA PRO A 146 -5.83 -0.80 12.32
C PRO A 146 -4.48 -1.45 12.64
N SER A 147 -3.63 -1.56 11.63
CA SER A 147 -2.24 -1.99 11.80
C SER A 147 -1.34 -0.81 12.23
N SER A 148 -0.12 -1.09 12.72
CA SER A 148 0.87 -0.03 12.98
C SER A 148 1.19 0.78 11.74
N ASP A 149 1.22 0.13 10.58
CA ASP A 149 1.54 0.78 9.30
C ASP A 149 0.43 1.74 8.85
N TRP A 150 -0.82 1.38 9.14
CA TRP A 150 -1.97 2.26 8.94
C TRP A 150 -1.83 3.52 9.80
N ASP A 151 -1.59 3.29 11.08
CA ASP A 151 -1.45 4.31 12.10
C ASP A 151 -0.27 5.29 11.85
N ASP A 152 0.84 4.79 11.32
CA ASP A 152 2.05 5.57 11.07
C ASP A 152 2.04 6.25 9.68
N GLY A 153 1.09 5.90 8.80
CA GLY A 153 1.01 6.43 7.44
C GLY A 153 2.18 5.99 6.52
N GLN A 154 2.92 4.96 6.93
CA GLN A 154 4.07 4.44 6.22
C GLN A 154 4.17 2.92 6.42
N THR A 155 4.80 2.24 5.47
CA THR A 155 5.04 0.80 5.59
C THR A 155 6.39 0.42 5.00
N SER A 156 7.00 -0.65 5.51
CA SER A 156 8.22 -1.20 4.94
C SER A 156 7.99 -2.56 4.28
N LEU A 157 8.69 -2.79 3.19
CA LEU A 157 8.71 -4.02 2.40
C LEU A 157 10.16 -4.47 2.23
N GLU A 158 10.38 -5.79 2.20
CA GLU A 158 11.66 -6.37 1.77
C GLU A 158 11.53 -6.86 0.34
N ILE A 159 12.42 -6.40 -0.54
CA ILE A 159 12.47 -6.79 -1.95
C ILE A 159 13.88 -7.25 -2.32
N PRO A 160 14.06 -8.08 -3.36
CA PRO A 160 15.39 -8.44 -3.83
C PRO A 160 16.20 -7.22 -4.26
N ALA A 161 17.52 -7.34 -4.18
CA ALA A 161 18.45 -6.38 -4.77
C ALA A 161 18.39 -6.44 -6.30
N GLY A 162 18.66 -5.30 -6.94
CA GLY A 162 18.55 -5.13 -8.39
C GLY A 162 17.36 -4.23 -8.74
N GLY A 163 16.71 -4.52 -9.86
CA GLY A 163 15.63 -3.72 -10.43
C GLY A 163 15.56 -3.89 -11.95
N PRO A 164 14.71 -3.12 -12.64
CA PRO A 164 13.84 -2.08 -12.10
C PRO A 164 12.61 -2.64 -11.38
N TYR A 165 12.08 -1.87 -10.43
CA TYR A 165 10.84 -2.15 -9.72
C TYR A 165 9.79 -1.07 -9.99
N LEU A 166 8.56 -1.49 -10.21
CA LEU A 166 7.38 -0.63 -10.21
C LEU A 166 6.59 -0.87 -8.93
N PHE A 167 6.45 0.18 -8.13
CA PHE A 167 5.60 0.21 -6.95
C PHE A 167 4.25 0.78 -7.34
N THR A 168 3.19 0.06 -7.03
CA THR A 168 1.80 0.49 -7.22
C THR A 168 1.12 0.49 -5.87
N VAL A 169 0.50 1.60 -5.51
CA VAL A 169 -0.32 1.75 -4.32
C VAL A 169 -1.74 2.04 -4.76
N VAL A 170 -2.70 1.25 -4.28
CA VAL A 170 -4.13 1.44 -4.55
C VAL A 170 -4.87 1.49 -3.21
N ALA A 171 -5.64 2.54 -3.00
CA ALA A 171 -6.47 2.71 -1.82
C ALA A 171 -7.95 2.50 -2.18
N TRP A 172 -8.59 1.70 -1.34
CA TRP A 172 -9.96 1.27 -1.45
C TRP A 172 -10.80 1.85 -0.31
N TYR A 173 -12.10 1.93 -0.56
CA TYR A 173 -13.09 2.33 0.43
C TYR A 173 -14.30 1.39 0.33
N THR A 174 -14.83 0.98 1.47
CA THR A 174 -16.03 0.12 1.55
C THR A 174 -17.18 0.84 2.24
N GLN A 175 -18.09 1.41 1.46
CA GLN A 175 -19.41 1.83 1.93
C GLN A 175 -20.36 1.59 0.76
N ASP A 176 -21.26 0.62 0.96
CA ASP A 176 -22.21 0.11 -0.04
C ASP A 176 -21.57 -0.63 -1.25
N GLY A 177 -20.32 -1.05 -1.11
CA GLY A 177 -19.51 -1.75 -2.12
C GLY A 177 -18.03 -1.47 -1.90
N THR A 178 -17.14 -2.20 -2.57
CA THR A 178 -15.67 -2.00 -2.47
C THR A 178 -15.18 -1.28 -3.71
N TYR A 179 -14.68 -0.06 -3.55
CA TYR A 179 -14.36 0.83 -4.67
C TYR A 179 -12.90 1.29 -4.64
N LYS A 180 -12.24 1.35 -5.81
CA LYS A 180 -10.91 1.97 -5.97
C LYS A 180 -11.06 3.47 -6.09
N ARG A 181 -10.35 4.25 -5.26
CA ARG A 181 -10.49 5.71 -5.28
C ARG A 181 -9.18 6.48 -5.39
N TYR A 182 -8.10 5.93 -4.86
CA TYR A 182 -6.80 6.58 -4.93
C TYR A 182 -5.75 5.61 -5.41
N GLY A 183 -4.80 6.14 -6.18
CA GLY A 183 -3.71 5.37 -6.77
C GLY A 183 -2.43 6.18 -6.75
N GLY A 184 -1.31 5.49 -6.76
CA GLY A 184 0.01 6.10 -6.88
C GLY A 184 1.01 5.10 -7.44
N LEU A 185 1.93 5.58 -8.26
CA LEU A 185 2.98 4.78 -8.88
C LEU A 185 4.34 5.41 -8.60
N SER A 186 5.35 4.58 -8.41
CA SER A 186 6.72 5.04 -8.34
C SER A 186 7.69 3.98 -8.88
N LEU A 187 8.67 4.44 -9.65
CA LEU A 187 9.69 3.60 -10.24
C LEU A 187 10.97 3.67 -9.40
N LEU A 188 11.58 2.51 -9.19
CA LEU A 188 12.88 2.39 -8.58
C LEU A 188 13.79 1.60 -9.53
N ASP A 189 14.71 2.32 -10.19
CA ASP A 189 15.56 1.74 -11.24
C ASP A 189 16.42 0.59 -10.73
N SER A 190 16.99 0.76 -9.53
CA SER A 190 17.75 -0.29 -8.86
C SER A 190 17.88 0.00 -7.37
N ILE A 191 18.01 -1.06 -6.56
CA ILE A 191 18.38 -1.00 -5.14
C ILE A 191 19.51 -1.98 -4.84
N ALA A 192 20.50 -1.56 -4.05
CA ALA A 192 21.58 -2.43 -3.60
C ALA A 192 21.12 -3.33 -2.46
N GLY A 193 21.65 -4.54 -2.38
CA GLY A 193 21.38 -5.43 -1.27
C GLY A 193 21.87 -4.88 0.08
N GLY A 194 21.07 -5.09 1.11
CA GLY A 194 21.27 -4.50 2.44
C GLY A 194 20.96 -3.00 2.53
N ALA A 195 20.56 -2.35 1.42
CA ALA A 195 20.18 -0.94 1.46
C ALA A 195 18.81 -0.75 2.13
N GLU A 196 18.65 0.38 2.81
CA GLU A 196 17.37 0.88 3.27
C GLU A 196 17.08 2.19 2.52
N THR A 197 15.93 2.25 1.85
CA THR A 197 15.51 3.46 1.11
C THR A 197 14.09 3.86 1.48
N SER A 198 13.81 5.15 1.40
CA SER A 198 12.47 5.70 1.56
C SER A 198 11.95 6.18 0.20
N LEU A 199 10.80 5.67 -0.20
CA LEU A 199 10.15 5.98 -1.47
C LEU A 199 8.86 6.77 -1.20
N PRO A 200 8.83 8.09 -1.45
CA PRO A 200 7.60 8.84 -1.39
C PRO A 200 6.73 8.45 -2.59
N ILE A 201 5.49 8.03 -2.35
CA ILE A 201 4.52 7.77 -3.40
C ILE A 201 3.41 8.80 -3.26
N GLN A 202 3.34 9.74 -4.21
CA GLN A 202 2.25 10.69 -4.27
C GLN A 202 1.02 9.99 -4.80
N MET A 203 0.01 9.82 -3.94
CA MET A 203 -1.29 9.32 -4.39
C MET A 203 -2.16 10.45 -4.94
N GLY A 204 -2.97 10.12 -5.94
CA GLY A 204 -3.97 10.97 -6.55
C GLY A 204 -5.30 10.24 -6.72
N LEU A 205 -6.36 10.99 -7.05
CA LEU A 205 -7.67 10.42 -7.37
C LEU A 205 -7.56 9.56 -8.64
N LEU A 206 -8.12 8.35 -8.56
CA LEU A 206 -8.32 7.52 -9.72
C LEU A 206 -9.60 7.95 -10.46
N PRO A 207 -9.66 7.78 -11.79
CA PRO A 207 -10.84 8.16 -12.55
C PRO A 207 -12.09 7.38 -12.14
N ILE A 208 -13.24 8.05 -12.18
CA ILE A 208 -14.55 7.43 -11.97
C ILE A 208 -15.53 7.79 -13.09
N GLU A 209 -16.37 6.84 -13.48
CA GLU A 209 -17.25 7.00 -14.64
C GLU A 209 -18.26 8.12 -14.51
N VAL A 210 -19.02 8.16 -13.43
CA VAL A 210 -20.15 9.12 -13.34
C VAL A 210 -19.74 10.59 -13.29
N SER A 211 -18.46 10.93 -13.03
CA SER A 211 -17.99 12.32 -13.00
C SER A 211 -16.93 12.66 -14.03
N ASP A 212 -16.12 11.69 -14.48
CA ASP A 212 -14.88 12.01 -15.19
C ASP A 212 -14.93 11.72 -16.69
N TYR A 213 -15.90 10.95 -17.18
CA TYR A 213 -16.13 10.76 -18.61
C TYR A 213 -17.56 10.35 -18.93
N THR A 214 -17.97 10.46 -20.19
CA THR A 214 -19.20 9.83 -20.68
C THR A 214 -18.85 8.74 -21.68
N PHE A 215 -19.49 7.58 -21.53
CA PHE A 215 -19.45 6.49 -22.47
C PHE A 215 -20.75 6.43 -23.27
N THR A 216 -20.65 6.30 -24.58
CA THR A 216 -21.79 6.13 -25.46
C THR A 216 -21.47 5.14 -26.54
N LEU A 217 -22.32 4.14 -26.68
CA LEU A 217 -22.32 3.26 -27.84
C LEU A 217 -23.06 3.95 -29.00
N VAL A 218 -22.41 4.06 -30.14
CA VAL A 218 -22.95 4.60 -31.39
C VAL A 218 -22.89 3.52 -32.46
N ALA A 219 -23.91 3.43 -33.31
CA ALA A 219 -23.92 2.57 -34.48
C ALA A 219 -23.50 3.45 -35.63
N ASP A 220 -22.48 3.01 -36.38
CA ASP A 220 -22.44 3.45 -37.75
C ASP A 220 -23.52 2.71 -38.53
N THR A 221 -23.98 3.35 -39.60
CA THR A 221 -24.81 2.78 -40.66
C THR A 221 -24.26 1.47 -41.26
N GLY A 222 -23.04 1.04 -40.90
CA GLY A 222 -22.39 -0.20 -41.34
C GLY A 222 -21.96 -1.12 -40.18
N SER A 223 -22.89 -1.92 -39.66
CA SER A 223 -22.68 -3.24 -39.07
C SER A 223 -21.91 -3.41 -37.75
N TYR A 224 -21.09 -2.47 -37.30
CA TYR A 224 -20.23 -2.64 -36.12
C TYR A 224 -20.52 -1.64 -35.00
N PRO A 225 -20.36 -2.03 -33.73
CA PRO A 225 -20.42 -1.10 -32.59
C PRO A 225 -19.25 -0.11 -32.61
N ILE A 226 -19.57 1.18 -32.45
CA ILE A 226 -18.61 2.26 -32.20
C ILE A 226 -18.75 2.69 -30.75
N LEU A 227 -17.65 2.63 -30.01
CA LEU A 227 -17.57 3.09 -28.64
C LEU A 227 -17.02 4.52 -28.65
N GLN A 228 -17.82 5.47 -28.17
CA GLN A 228 -17.43 6.87 -28.06
C GLN A 228 -17.24 7.25 -26.60
N PHE A 229 -16.10 7.89 -26.31
CA PHE A 229 -15.69 8.32 -24.99
C PHE A 229 -15.47 9.83 -25.01
N VAL A 230 -16.06 10.55 -24.07
CA VAL A 230 -15.81 11.99 -23.90
C VAL A 230 -15.28 12.21 -22.50
N PRO A 231 -14.00 12.58 -22.31
CA PRO A 231 -13.51 12.92 -20.99
C PRO A 231 -14.21 14.20 -20.50
N VAL A 232 -14.67 14.17 -19.25
CA VAL A 232 -15.19 15.31 -18.48
C VAL A 232 -14.08 15.89 -17.59
N SER A 233 -12.96 15.17 -17.44
CA SER A 233 -11.80 15.59 -16.66
C SER A 233 -10.48 15.47 -17.44
N GLN A 234 -9.51 16.34 -17.15
CA GLN A 234 -8.13 16.25 -17.66
C GLN A 234 -7.33 15.08 -17.07
N ASN A 235 -7.87 14.46 -16.02
CA ASN A 235 -7.24 13.34 -15.34
C ASN A 235 -7.34 12.05 -16.17
N ILE A 236 -8.23 11.96 -17.16
CA ILE A 236 -8.31 10.78 -18.03
C ILE A 236 -7.14 10.78 -19.02
N LYS A 237 -6.35 9.71 -19.01
CA LYS A 237 -5.28 9.45 -20.00
C LYS A 237 -5.64 8.38 -21.01
N GLY A 238 -6.64 7.56 -20.71
CA GLY A 238 -7.10 6.53 -21.63
C GLY A 238 -8.25 5.69 -21.09
N TYR A 239 -8.53 4.60 -21.80
CA TYR A 239 -9.57 3.65 -21.47
C TYR A 239 -9.10 2.22 -21.77
N ILE A 240 -9.40 1.28 -20.88
CA ILE A 240 -9.30 -0.15 -21.15
C ILE A 240 -10.70 -0.65 -21.47
N ILE A 241 -10.82 -1.34 -22.60
CA ILE A 241 -12.09 -1.82 -23.12
C ILE A 241 -12.10 -3.34 -23.01
N HIS A 242 -13.10 -3.85 -22.32
CA HIS A 242 -13.41 -5.26 -22.20
C HIS A 242 -14.71 -5.58 -22.94
N ARG A 243 -14.77 -6.79 -23.48
CA ARG A 243 -15.95 -7.31 -24.17
C ARG A 243 -16.33 -8.69 -23.65
N ALA A 244 -17.62 -8.91 -23.49
CA ALA A 244 -18.23 -10.21 -23.26
C ALA A 244 -19.33 -10.47 -24.29
N ASN A 245 -19.79 -11.71 -24.36
CA ASN A 245 -21.05 -12.02 -25.03
C ASN A 245 -22.19 -11.68 -24.07
N ALA A 246 -23.18 -10.93 -24.53
CA ALA A 246 -24.33 -10.50 -23.76
C ALA A 246 -25.61 -11.10 -24.36
N THR A 247 -26.45 -11.72 -23.54
CA THR A 247 -27.70 -12.34 -23.98
C THR A 247 -28.88 -11.72 -23.25
N TYR A 248 -29.88 -11.26 -24.01
CA TYR A 248 -31.11 -10.72 -23.43
C TYR A 248 -31.97 -11.86 -22.89
N THR A 249 -32.24 -11.84 -21.58
CA THR A 249 -32.85 -12.96 -20.86
C THR A 249 -34.12 -12.50 -20.14
N TYR A 250 -35.12 -13.37 -20.07
CA TYR A 250 -36.33 -13.17 -19.27
C TYR A 250 -36.31 -14.07 -18.03
N ASP A 251 -36.37 -13.48 -16.84
CA ASP A 251 -36.58 -14.22 -15.60
C ASP A 251 -38.09 -14.41 -15.36
N SER A 252 -38.56 -15.64 -15.45
CA SER A 252 -39.97 -15.94 -15.16
C SER A 252 -40.36 -15.79 -13.68
N PHE A 253 -39.40 -15.90 -12.76
CA PHE A 253 -39.64 -15.78 -11.32
C PHE A 253 -39.80 -14.30 -10.92
N TYR A 254 -38.93 -13.43 -11.43
CA TYR A 254 -39.01 -11.99 -11.18
C TYR A 254 -39.91 -11.24 -12.19
N GLN A 255 -40.36 -11.92 -13.25
CA GLN A 255 -41.12 -11.33 -14.36
C GLN A 255 -40.41 -10.09 -14.95
N SER A 256 -39.09 -10.17 -15.06
CA SER A 256 -38.24 -9.07 -15.51
C SER A 256 -37.29 -9.53 -16.62
N TYR A 257 -36.91 -8.58 -17.48
CA TYR A 257 -35.88 -8.78 -18.48
C TYR A 257 -34.56 -8.19 -17.99
N TYR A 258 -33.46 -8.86 -18.30
CA TYR A 258 -32.12 -8.42 -17.94
C TYR A 258 -31.09 -8.95 -18.93
N TRP A 259 -29.91 -8.35 -18.92
CA TRP A 259 -28.77 -8.82 -19.70
C TRP A 259 -27.95 -9.80 -18.87
N SER A 260 -27.69 -10.97 -19.44
CA SER A 260 -26.73 -11.92 -18.89
C SER A 260 -25.43 -11.80 -19.68
N TYR A 261 -24.34 -11.54 -18.97
CA TYR A 261 -23.02 -11.38 -19.57
C TYR A 261 -22.17 -12.64 -19.33
N GLY A 262 -21.42 -13.02 -20.37
CA GLY A 262 -20.36 -14.01 -20.27
C GLY A 262 -19.10 -13.44 -19.61
N ALA A 263 -17.98 -14.17 -19.71
CA ALA A 263 -16.70 -13.68 -19.22
C ALA A 263 -16.17 -12.52 -20.07
N TYR A 264 -15.85 -11.41 -19.43
CA TYR A 264 -15.22 -10.27 -20.07
C TYR A 264 -13.75 -10.54 -20.40
N ALA A 265 -13.34 -10.20 -21.61
CA ALA A 265 -11.95 -10.22 -22.06
C ALA A 265 -11.52 -8.81 -22.50
N LYS A 266 -10.31 -8.41 -22.13
CA LYS A 266 -9.70 -7.16 -22.61
C LYS A 266 -9.51 -7.23 -24.13
N ILE A 267 -10.10 -6.30 -24.86
CA ILE A 267 -9.97 -6.20 -26.32
C ILE A 267 -9.08 -5.03 -26.75
N LYS A 268 -9.00 -3.96 -25.95
CA LYS A 268 -8.22 -2.78 -26.32
C LYS A 268 -7.81 -1.94 -25.11
N THR A 269 -6.69 -1.24 -25.25
CA THR A 269 -6.39 -0.02 -24.50
C THR A 269 -6.25 1.11 -25.50
N ILE A 270 -6.93 2.23 -25.24
CA ILE A 270 -6.91 3.43 -26.07
C ILE A 270 -6.42 4.61 -25.24
N GLU A 271 -5.65 5.50 -25.86
CA GLU A 271 -5.30 6.78 -25.27
C GLU A 271 -6.48 7.74 -25.42
N ALA A 272 -6.72 8.56 -24.40
CA ALA A 272 -7.74 9.59 -24.45
C ALA A 272 -7.23 10.76 -25.29
N ALA A 273 -8.10 11.30 -26.13
CA ALA A 273 -7.86 12.59 -26.76
C ALA A 273 -7.72 13.70 -25.70
N ALA A 274 -7.11 14.81 -26.09
CA ALA A 274 -7.00 15.97 -25.22
C ALA A 274 -8.40 16.44 -24.78
N TYR A 275 -8.61 16.58 -23.48
CA TYR A 275 -9.88 17.06 -22.92
C TYR A 275 -10.33 18.39 -23.57
N PRO A 276 -11.63 18.55 -23.94
CA PRO A 276 -12.76 17.61 -23.83
C PRO A 276 -13.07 16.89 -25.16
N LEU A 277 -12.07 16.58 -25.98
CA LEU A 277 -12.30 15.98 -27.30
C LEU A 277 -12.75 14.52 -27.19
N PRO A 278 -13.70 14.07 -28.02
CA PRO A 278 -14.13 12.68 -28.04
C PRO A 278 -13.04 11.77 -28.59
N THR A 279 -12.96 10.56 -28.04
CA THR A 279 -12.21 9.43 -28.60
C THR A 279 -13.21 8.39 -29.08
N ALA A 280 -12.95 7.77 -30.22
CA ALA A 280 -13.81 6.72 -30.77
C ALA A 280 -13.01 5.46 -31.05
N PHE A 281 -13.63 4.31 -30.82
CA PHE A 281 -13.09 2.99 -31.13
C PHE A 281 -14.17 2.15 -31.84
N THR A 282 -13.86 1.66 -33.03
CA THR A 282 -14.74 0.73 -33.76
C THR A 282 -14.33 -0.70 -33.45
N ASP A 283 -15.24 -1.47 -32.87
CA ASP A 283 -15.03 -2.89 -32.60
C ASP A 283 -15.54 -3.74 -33.78
N THR A 284 -14.63 -4.07 -34.71
CA THR A 284 -14.96 -4.85 -35.91
C THR A 284 -15.34 -6.31 -35.64
N ASP A 285 -15.06 -6.82 -34.44
CA ASP A 285 -15.44 -8.17 -34.02
C ASP A 285 -16.70 -8.14 -33.12
N GLY A 286 -17.21 -6.95 -32.83
CA GLY A 286 -18.39 -6.75 -32.00
C GLY A 286 -19.68 -7.10 -32.75
N VAL A 287 -20.62 -7.71 -32.03
CA VAL A 287 -21.95 -8.07 -32.54
C VAL A 287 -22.94 -7.02 -32.07
N LEU A 288 -23.51 -6.30 -33.02
CA LEU A 288 -24.51 -5.28 -32.77
C LEU A 288 -25.92 -5.87 -32.77
N GLY A 289 -26.74 -5.53 -31.78
CA GLY A 289 -28.18 -5.76 -31.81
C GLY A 289 -28.94 -4.58 -32.41
N THR A 290 -29.93 -4.84 -33.26
CA THR A 290 -30.79 -3.81 -33.87
C THR A 290 -32.27 -4.06 -33.59
N GLY A 291 -33.02 -3.05 -33.14
CA GLY A 291 -34.46 -3.14 -32.83
C GLY A 291 -34.79 -4.08 -31.66
N CYS A 292 -36.05 -4.20 -31.24
CA CYS A 292 -36.38 -5.02 -30.06
C CYS A 292 -35.91 -6.47 -30.18
N LEU A 293 -34.89 -6.81 -29.40
CA LEU A 293 -34.25 -8.12 -29.44
C LEU A 293 -35.16 -9.15 -28.78
N ALA A 294 -35.33 -10.28 -29.47
CA ALA A 294 -35.95 -11.44 -28.87
C ALA A 294 -35.07 -11.98 -27.73
N VAL A 295 -35.68 -12.61 -26.74
CA VAL A 295 -34.97 -13.35 -25.69
C VAL A 295 -34.05 -14.40 -26.34
N GLY A 296 -32.81 -14.48 -25.88
CA GLY A 296 -31.81 -15.42 -26.38
C GLY A 296 -30.97 -14.91 -27.53
N ILE A 297 -31.17 -13.68 -28.02
CA ILE A 297 -30.25 -13.05 -28.98
C ILE A 297 -28.98 -12.62 -28.26
N GLU A 298 -27.85 -12.97 -28.85
CA GLU A 298 -26.51 -12.65 -28.39
C GLU A 298 -25.97 -11.40 -29.09
N VAL A 299 -25.48 -10.45 -28.31
CA VAL A 299 -24.81 -9.21 -28.76
C VAL A 299 -23.50 -9.06 -27.98
N SER A 300 -22.69 -8.06 -28.30
CA SER A 300 -21.53 -7.72 -27.48
C SER A 300 -21.95 -6.93 -26.23
N GLY A 301 -21.42 -7.28 -25.07
CA GLY A 301 -21.45 -6.45 -23.86
C GLY A 301 -20.11 -5.77 -23.69
N TYR A 302 -20.11 -4.49 -23.33
CA TYR A 302 -18.91 -3.71 -23.12
C TYR A 302 -18.78 -3.30 -21.67
N PHE A 303 -17.56 -3.40 -21.18
CA PHE A 303 -17.16 -2.99 -19.86
C PHE A 303 -15.90 -2.12 -20.00
N VAL A 304 -15.90 -0.92 -19.42
CA VAL A 304 -14.88 0.10 -19.69
C VAL A 304 -14.26 0.60 -18.40
N VAL A 305 -12.93 0.59 -18.35
CA VAL A 305 -12.14 1.08 -17.22
C VAL A 305 -11.38 2.33 -17.64
N PRO A 306 -11.72 3.53 -17.12
CA PRO A 306 -10.92 4.72 -17.35
C PRO A 306 -9.54 4.59 -16.68
N ILE A 307 -8.49 5.16 -17.27
CA ILE A 307 -7.14 5.14 -16.71
C ILE A 307 -6.54 6.55 -16.65
N ASN A 308 -5.69 6.79 -15.64
CA ASN A 308 -4.85 7.98 -15.54
C ASN A 308 -3.37 7.64 -15.33
N GLU A 309 -2.55 8.65 -15.05
CA GLU A 309 -1.13 8.46 -14.75
C GLU A 309 -0.85 7.63 -13.48
N PHE A 310 -1.84 7.42 -12.62
CA PHE A 310 -1.72 6.64 -11.38
C PHE A 310 -2.27 5.21 -11.52
N GLY A 311 -2.96 4.91 -12.62
CA GLY A 311 -3.44 3.57 -12.92
C GLY A 311 -4.91 3.53 -13.32
N GLU A 312 -5.50 2.35 -13.09
CA GLU A 312 -6.88 2.04 -13.43
C GLU A 312 -7.86 2.63 -12.42
N GLY A 313 -8.91 3.25 -12.95
CA GLY A 313 -10.08 3.67 -12.21
C GLY A 313 -10.88 2.51 -11.64
N ASP A 314 -12.04 2.84 -11.11
CA ASP A 314 -13.00 1.82 -10.74
C ASP A 314 -13.81 1.35 -11.94
N ASP A 315 -14.28 0.12 -11.83
CA ASP A 315 -15.14 -0.55 -12.79
C ASP A 315 -16.58 -0.09 -12.53
N SER A 316 -17.25 0.54 -13.50
CA SER A 316 -18.51 1.23 -13.16
C SER A 316 -19.72 0.98 -14.04
N ASP A 317 -19.62 0.69 -15.33
CA ASP A 317 -20.81 0.35 -16.12
C ASP A 317 -20.55 -0.72 -17.19
N GLU A 318 -21.42 -1.73 -17.15
CA GLU A 318 -21.60 -2.70 -18.22
C GLU A 318 -22.71 -2.20 -19.15
N GLN A 319 -22.40 -1.97 -20.43
CA GLN A 319 -23.40 -1.60 -21.42
C GLN A 319 -23.47 -2.63 -22.57
N PRO A 320 -24.67 -3.14 -22.88
CA PRO A 320 -24.87 -4.01 -24.04
C PRO A 320 -24.82 -3.20 -25.34
N ALA A 321 -24.40 -3.86 -26.42
CA ALA A 321 -24.27 -3.28 -27.75
C ALA A 321 -25.63 -3.16 -28.47
N PHE A 322 -26.54 -2.32 -27.96
CA PHE A 322 -27.92 -2.27 -28.41
C PHE A 322 -28.45 -0.85 -28.67
N PHE A 323 -29.37 -0.72 -29.65
CA PHE A 323 -29.74 0.58 -30.24
C PHE A 323 -31.11 1.16 -29.86
N ASP A 324 -31.99 0.44 -29.18
CA ASP A 324 -33.33 0.94 -28.93
C ASP A 324 -33.81 0.66 -27.50
N ASN A 325 -34.61 1.55 -26.92
CA ASN A 325 -35.34 1.20 -25.70
C ASN A 325 -36.55 0.33 -26.11
N CYS A 326 -36.54 -0.92 -25.66
CA CYS A 326 -37.77 -1.63 -25.35
C CYS A 326 -38.01 -1.43 -23.84
#